data_AF-A0A941PPN1-F1
#
_entry.id   AF-A0A941PPN1-F1
#
_cell.length_a   1.000
_cell.length_b   1.000
_cell.length_c   1.000
_cell.angle_alpha   90.00
_cell.angle_beta   90.00
_cell.angle_gamma   90.00
#
_symmetry.space_group_name_H-M   'P 1'
#
loop_
_entity.id
_entity.type
_entity.pdbx_description
1 polymer ?
#
loop_
_entity_poly.entity_id
_entity_poly.type
_entity_poly.pdbx_seq_one_letter_code
_entity_poly.pdbx_strand_id
1 'polypeptide(L)'
;DNTLSRGLAERDPGQVVMAKGALGAAATAVLGFSFGEPLPTPAAALGLFAIGATGYGLSLRFYLLAQRAFGAARTGSVFAFAPFIGAALALLMGDRSASGWMALGSALMLAGVLLHLAESHAHEHEHQALDHEHAHRHDDGHHEHGHEPMPQGVHSHRHHHEPQHHIHPHVPDAHHGHRH
;
A
#
# COMPACT_ATOMS: atom_id res chain seq x y z
N ASP A 1 -9.77 -9.58 -1.69
CA ASP A 1 -9.19 -8.45 -0.96
C ASP A 1 -9.00 -7.20 -1.84
N ASN A 2 -8.51 -7.31 -3.09
CA ASN A 2 -8.36 -6.13 -3.96
C ASN A 2 -9.61 -5.68 -4.74
N THR A 3 -10.61 -6.55 -4.95
CA THR A 3 -11.79 -6.25 -5.79
C THR A 3 -12.82 -5.34 -5.13
N LEU A 4 -12.94 -5.36 -3.80
CA LEU A 4 -13.85 -4.48 -3.04
C LEU A 4 -13.24 -3.12 -2.70
N SER A 5 -11.93 -2.98 -2.88
CA SER A 5 -11.16 -1.79 -2.48
C SER A 5 -11.31 -0.61 -3.45
N ARG A 6 -11.91 -0.81 -4.64
CA ARG A 6 -12.06 0.25 -5.64
C ARG A 6 -13.03 1.36 -5.19
N GLY A 7 -14.12 1.03 -4.49
CA GLY A 7 -15.02 2.03 -3.88
C GLY A 7 -14.50 2.65 -2.57
N LEU A 8 -13.40 2.11 -2.02
CA LEU A 8 -12.72 2.63 -0.83
C LEU A 8 -11.51 3.49 -1.19
N ALA A 9 -11.01 3.41 -2.43
CA ALA A 9 -9.94 4.26 -2.95
C ALA A 9 -10.35 5.75 -2.98
N GLU A 10 -11.66 6.03 -3.04
CA GLU A 10 -12.25 7.37 -2.98
C GLU A 10 -12.47 7.88 -1.53
N ARG A 11 -12.19 7.08 -0.48
CA ARG A 11 -12.29 7.50 0.93
C ARG A 11 -10.92 7.82 1.52
N ASP A 12 -10.91 8.64 2.57
CA ASP A 12 -9.68 8.94 3.35
C ASP A 12 -8.98 7.62 3.74
N PRO A 13 -7.74 7.39 3.28
CA PRO A 13 -6.96 6.19 3.61
C PRO A 13 -6.88 5.90 5.11
N GLY A 14 -6.87 6.94 5.96
CA GLY A 14 -6.86 6.80 7.41
C GLY A 14 -8.11 6.11 7.95
N GLN A 15 -9.29 6.41 7.40
CA GLN A 15 -10.56 5.80 7.81
C GLN A 15 -10.62 4.32 7.43
N VAL A 16 -10.12 3.96 6.24
CA VAL A 16 -10.11 2.57 5.77
C VAL A 16 -9.19 1.71 6.64
N VAL A 17 -7.99 2.22 6.96
CA VAL A 17 -7.04 1.54 7.84
C VAL A 17 -7.61 1.37 9.24
N MET A 18 -8.24 2.41 9.80
CA MET A 18 -8.88 2.35 11.11
C MET A 18 -10.01 1.32 11.16
N ALA A 19 -10.88 1.31 10.16
CA ALA A 19 -11.99 0.36 10.08
C ALA A 19 -11.49 -1.09 9.97
N LYS A 20 -10.53 -1.36 9.06
CA LYS A 20 -9.92 -2.68 8.92
C LYS A 20 -9.21 -3.12 10.20
N GLY A 21 -8.49 -2.21 10.85
CA GLY A 21 -7.81 -2.46 12.11
C GLY A 21 -8.78 -2.82 13.24
N ALA A 22 -9.87 -2.05 13.40
CA ALA A 22 -10.89 -2.31 14.41
C ALA A 22 -11.62 -3.65 14.18
N LEU A 23 -11.98 -3.95 12.93
CA LEU A 23 -12.60 -5.23 12.56
C LEU A 23 -11.66 -6.41 12.82
N GLY A 24 -10.39 -6.29 12.43
CA GLY A 24 -9.38 -7.32 12.68
C GLY A 24 -9.13 -7.55 14.18
N ALA A 25 -9.03 -6.48 14.97
CA ALA A 25 -8.88 -6.56 16.41
C ALA A 25 -10.10 -7.22 17.08
N ALA A 26 -11.31 -6.82 16.70
CA ALA A 26 -12.54 -7.41 17.22
C ALA A 26 -12.66 -8.89 16.86
N ALA A 27 -12.40 -9.26 15.59
CA ALA A 27 -12.44 -10.64 15.14
C ALA A 27 -11.41 -11.50 15.89
N THR A 28 -10.18 -11.01 16.04
CA THR A 28 -9.11 -11.74 16.74
C THR A 28 -9.41 -11.89 18.23
N ALA A 29 -9.99 -10.87 18.86
CA ALA A 29 -10.44 -10.94 20.25
C ALA A 29 -11.56 -11.96 20.43
N VAL A 30 -12.57 -11.95 19.55
CA VAL A 30 -13.66 -12.95 19.56
C VAL A 30 -13.10 -14.37 19.41
N LEU A 31 -12.17 -14.57 18.48
CA LEU A 31 -11.52 -15.88 18.31
C LEU A 31 -10.77 -16.31 19.58
N GLY A 32 -9.94 -15.41 20.15
CA GLY A 32 -9.21 -15.70 21.40
C GLY A 32 -10.14 -16.10 22.55
N PHE A 33 -11.25 -15.37 22.74
CA PHE A 33 -12.24 -15.73 23.75
C PHE A 33 -12.96 -17.04 23.41
N SER A 34 -13.31 -17.28 22.15
CA SER A 34 -14.01 -18.50 21.73
C SER A 34 -13.16 -19.77 21.89
N PHE A 35 -11.83 -19.64 21.75
CA PHE A 35 -10.88 -20.74 21.96
C PHE A 35 -10.40 -20.84 23.41
N GLY A 36 -10.83 -19.93 24.30
CA GLY A 36 -10.44 -19.96 25.71
C GLY A 36 -8.97 -19.61 25.95
N GLU A 37 -8.37 -18.80 25.08
CA GLU A 37 -6.97 -18.40 25.20
C GLU A 37 -6.77 -17.55 26.47
N PRO A 38 -5.72 -17.81 27.27
CA PRO A 38 -5.45 -17.04 28.47
C PRO A 38 -5.15 -15.58 28.15
N LEU A 39 -5.55 -14.68 29.04
CA LEU A 39 -5.21 -13.27 28.92
C LEU A 39 -3.68 -13.08 29.01
N PRO A 40 -3.09 -12.24 28.13
CA PRO A 40 -1.67 -11.97 28.19
C PRO A 40 -1.33 -11.23 29.49
N THR A 41 -0.12 -11.42 29.98
CA THR A 41 0.40 -10.59 31.08
C THR A 41 0.47 -9.13 30.64
N PRO A 42 0.42 -8.14 31.55
CA PRO A 42 0.54 -6.73 31.20
C PRO A 42 1.82 -6.43 30.40
N ALA A 43 2.92 -7.11 30.70
CA ALA A 43 4.18 -7.00 29.97
C ALA A 43 4.06 -7.52 28.53
N ALA A 44 3.43 -8.69 28.33
CA ALA A 44 3.19 -9.24 26.99
C ALA A 44 2.24 -8.35 26.18
N ALA A 45 1.18 -7.82 26.81
CA ALA A 45 0.26 -6.88 26.19
C ALA A 45 0.96 -5.58 25.73
N LEU A 46 1.81 -5.00 26.59
CA LEU A 46 2.63 -3.83 26.23
C LEU A 46 3.63 -4.14 25.11
N GLY A 47 4.24 -5.33 25.14
CA GLY A 47 5.13 -5.80 24.08
C GLY A 47 4.42 -5.91 22.73
N LEU A 48 3.27 -6.57 22.70
CA LEU A 48 2.44 -6.69 21.49
C LEU A 48 1.97 -5.33 20.98
N PHE A 49 1.57 -4.42 21.89
CA PHE A 49 1.21 -3.05 21.53
C PHE A 49 2.39 -2.30 20.89
N ALA A 50 3.58 -2.37 21.48
CA ALA A 50 4.78 -1.71 20.95
C ALA A 50 5.17 -2.28 19.57
N ILE A 51 5.12 -3.60 19.41
CA ILE A 51 5.37 -4.26 18.12
C ILE A 51 4.33 -3.84 17.08
N GLY A 52 3.04 -3.78 17.43
CA GLY A 52 2.00 -3.32 16.52
C GLY A 52 2.16 -1.84 16.14
N ALA A 53 2.40 -0.98 17.12
CA ALA A 53 2.58 0.45 16.92
C ALA A 53 3.78 0.76 16.01
N THR A 54 4.89 0.03 16.17
CA THR A 54 6.10 0.23 15.36
C THR A 54 6.06 -0.50 14.03
N GLY A 55 5.80 -1.81 14.05
CA GLY A 55 5.83 -2.69 12.89
C GLY A 55 4.69 -2.46 11.90
N TYR A 56 3.49 -2.11 12.38
CA TYR A 56 2.37 -1.77 11.51
C TYR A 56 2.15 -0.25 11.43
N GLY A 57 1.97 0.43 12.55
CA GLY A 57 1.60 1.85 12.56
C GLY A 57 2.67 2.77 11.97
N LEU A 58 3.85 2.79 12.58
CA LEU A 58 4.96 3.65 12.17
C LEU A 58 5.51 3.24 10.80
N SER A 59 5.63 1.93 10.54
CA SER A 59 6.01 1.40 9.23
C SER A 59 5.07 1.89 8.11
N LEU A 60 3.75 1.81 8.31
CA LEU A 60 2.78 2.30 7.33
C LEU A 60 2.92 3.81 7.12
N ARG A 61 3.12 4.59 8.19
CA ARG A 61 3.37 6.03 8.05
C ARG A 61 4.61 6.30 7.20
N PHE A 62 5.72 5.60 7.43
CA PHE A 62 6.92 5.74 6.60
C PHE A 62 6.70 5.28 5.17
N TYR A 63 5.95 4.20 4.96
CA TYR A 63 5.57 3.73 3.63
C TYR A 63 4.79 4.81 2.86
N LEU A 64 3.76 5.39 3.47
CA LEU A 64 2.96 6.46 2.86
C LEU A 64 3.79 7.73 2.59
N LEU A 65 4.71 8.09 3.50
CA LEU A 65 5.65 9.20 3.27
C LEU A 65 6.61 8.91 2.11
N ALA A 66 7.13 7.69 2.01
CA ALA A 66 8.00 7.27 0.92
C ALA A 66 7.25 7.26 -0.42
N GLN A 67 5.99 6.81 -0.45
CA GLN A 67 5.14 6.88 -1.64
C GLN A 67 4.95 8.32 -2.12
N ARG A 68 4.76 9.26 -1.19
CA ARG A 68 4.65 10.69 -1.51
C ARG A 68 5.96 11.30 -2.01
N ALA A 69 7.10 10.85 -1.50
CA ALA A 69 8.41 11.39 -1.85
C ALA A 69 8.98 10.83 -3.16
N PHE A 70 8.76 9.54 -3.44
CA PHE A 70 9.43 8.82 -4.53
C PHE A 70 8.48 8.14 -5.54
N GLY A 71 7.17 8.23 -5.31
CA GLY A 71 6.14 7.57 -6.11
C GLY A 71 5.87 6.12 -5.70
N ALA A 72 4.61 5.68 -5.85
CA ALA A 72 4.14 4.36 -5.38
C ALA A 72 4.96 3.18 -5.94
N ALA A 73 5.31 3.23 -7.23
CA ALA A 73 6.07 2.17 -7.90
C ALA A 73 7.47 1.97 -7.29
N ARG A 74 8.19 3.07 -7.04
CA ARG A 74 9.55 3.02 -6.48
C ARG A 74 9.54 2.64 -5.01
N THR A 75 8.54 3.08 -4.25
CA THR A 75 8.37 2.64 -2.87
C THR A 75 8.02 1.15 -2.79
N GLY A 76 7.16 0.66 -3.68
CA GLY A 76 6.80 -0.76 -3.77
C GLY A 76 8.00 -1.65 -4.03
N SER A 77 8.87 -1.29 -4.97
CA SER A 77 10.07 -2.08 -5.27
C SER A 77 11.07 -2.12 -4.10
N VAL A 78 11.24 -1.03 -3.35
CA VAL A 78 12.05 -1.01 -2.12
C VAL A 78 11.40 -1.86 -1.02
N PHE A 79 10.08 -1.78 -0.87
CA PHE A 79 9.36 -2.53 0.16
C PHE A 79 9.34 -4.05 -0.12
N ALA A 80 9.45 -4.46 -1.38
CA ALA A 80 9.56 -5.86 -1.78
C ALA A 80 10.79 -6.57 -1.19
N PHE A 81 11.79 -5.83 -0.70
CA PHE A 81 12.95 -6.40 0.00
C PHE A 81 12.66 -6.78 1.47
N ALA A 82 11.55 -6.31 2.06
CA ALA A 82 11.25 -6.51 3.48
C ALA A 82 11.26 -8.00 3.92
N PRO A 83 10.71 -8.97 3.16
CA PRO A 83 10.76 -10.39 3.54
C PRO A 83 12.19 -10.93 3.66
N PHE A 84 13.12 -10.49 2.80
CA PHE A 84 14.51 -10.93 2.82
C PHE A 84 15.26 -10.36 4.02
N ILE A 85 15.00 -9.09 4.36
CA ILE A 85 15.56 -8.45 5.57
C ILE A 85 15.04 -9.18 6.81
N GLY A 86 13.74 -9.48 6.86
CA GLY A 86 13.12 -10.24 7.96
C GLY A 86 13.74 -11.63 8.13
N ALA A 87 13.91 -12.37 7.03
CA ALA A 87 14.56 -13.68 7.04
C ALA A 87 16.03 -13.60 7.51
N ALA A 88 16.79 -12.62 7.02
CA ALA A 88 18.18 -12.43 7.43
C ALA A 88 18.29 -12.10 8.93
N LEU A 89 17.42 -11.22 9.44
CA LEU A 89 17.35 -10.90 10.87
C LEU A 89 16.98 -12.13 11.72
N ALA A 90 16.01 -12.94 11.28
CA ALA A 90 15.64 -14.17 11.99
C ALA A 90 16.83 -15.14 12.12
N LEU A 91 17.58 -15.35 11.03
CA LEU A 91 18.80 -16.16 11.05
C LEU A 91 19.88 -15.58 11.98
N LEU A 92 20.10 -14.27 11.94
CA LEU A 92 21.05 -13.58 12.84
C LEU A 92 20.65 -13.69 14.31
N MET A 93 19.36 -13.71 14.61
CA MET A 93 18.84 -13.93 15.96
C MET A 93 18.93 -15.39 16.44
N GLY A 94 19.52 -16.28 15.62
CA GLY A 94 19.79 -17.66 15.98
C GLY A 94 18.71 -18.64 15.58
N ASP A 95 17.78 -18.26 14.70
CA ASP A 95 16.83 -19.21 14.13
C ASP A 95 17.59 -20.29 13.35
N ARG A 96 17.37 -21.55 13.75
CA ARG A 96 17.97 -22.74 13.14
C ARG A 96 17.07 -23.40 12.10
N SER A 97 15.93 -22.78 11.78
CA SER A 97 15.00 -23.23 10.73
C SER A 97 15.56 -23.10 9.31
N ALA A 98 16.81 -22.66 9.15
CA ALA A 98 17.55 -22.61 7.90
C ALA A 98 17.55 -23.99 7.21
N SER A 99 16.61 -24.16 6.27
CA SER A 99 16.44 -25.39 5.50
C SER A 99 16.75 -25.14 4.03
N GLY A 100 17.05 -26.21 3.29
CA GLY A 100 17.21 -26.14 1.83
C GLY A 100 15.95 -25.59 1.14
N TRP A 101 14.75 -25.85 1.70
CA TRP A 101 13.49 -25.28 1.22
C TRP A 101 13.40 -23.77 1.41
N MET A 102 13.91 -23.24 2.52
CA MET A 102 13.95 -21.80 2.76
C MET A 102 14.92 -21.08 1.82
N ALA A 103 16.06 -21.72 1.52
CA ALA A 103 17.00 -21.22 0.51
C ALA A 103 16.37 -21.22 -0.89
N LEU A 104 15.70 -22.31 -1.28
CA LEU A 104 14.99 -22.41 -2.55
C LEU A 104 13.86 -21.36 -2.66
N GLY A 105 13.05 -21.21 -1.61
CA GLY A 105 11.99 -20.20 -1.55
C GLY A 105 12.54 -18.78 -1.69
N SER A 106 13.63 -18.46 -0.99
CA SER A 106 14.32 -17.17 -1.12
C SER A 106 14.84 -16.93 -2.53
N ALA A 107 15.44 -17.94 -3.15
CA ALA A 107 15.95 -17.85 -4.52
C ALA A 107 14.82 -17.63 -5.54
N LEU A 108 13.70 -18.34 -5.40
CA LEU A 108 12.53 -18.18 -6.26
C LEU A 108 11.89 -16.79 -6.09
N MET A 109 11.76 -16.29 -4.86
CA MET A 109 11.29 -14.93 -4.61
C MET A 109 12.21 -13.89 -5.24
N LEU A 110 13.53 -14.04 -5.08
CA LEU A 110 14.50 -13.12 -5.68
C LEU A 110 14.43 -13.15 -7.21
N ALA A 111 14.32 -14.33 -7.81
CA ALA A 111 14.13 -14.47 -9.25
C ALA A 111 12.84 -13.79 -9.71
N GLY A 112 11.74 -13.92 -8.96
CA GLY A 112 10.49 -13.21 -9.23
C GLY A 112 10.63 -11.69 -9.18
N VAL A 113 11.34 -11.15 -8.17
CA VAL A 113 11.64 -9.72 -8.06
C VAL A 113 12.49 -9.25 -9.24
N LEU A 114 13.53 -10.00 -9.61
CA LEU A 114 14.41 -9.65 -10.74
C LEU A 114 13.67 -9.70 -12.08
N LEU A 115 12.82 -10.70 -12.30
CA LEU A 115 11.98 -10.80 -13.48
C LEU A 115 11.04 -9.59 -13.57
N HIS A 116 10.38 -9.24 -12.46
CA HIS A 116 9.47 -8.10 -12.39
C HIS A 116 10.18 -6.76 -12.62
N LEU A 117 11.42 -6.61 -12.15
CA LEU A 117 12.23 -5.41 -12.41
C LEU A 117 12.76 -5.33 -13.85
N ALA A 118 12.97 -6.47 -14.51
CA ALA A 118 13.42 -6.55 -15.90
C ALA A 118 12.29 -6.37 -16.91
N GLU A 119 11.05 -6.55 -16.48
CA GLU A 119 9.86 -6.35 -17.28
C GLU A 119 9.71 -4.86 -17.61
N SER A 120 9.78 -4.52 -18.90
CA SER A 120 9.44 -3.18 -19.39
C SER A 120 8.36 -3.30 -20.45
N HIS A 121 7.20 -2.71 -20.16
CA HIS A 121 6.08 -2.60 -21.07
C HIS A 121 5.74 -1.12 -21.25
N ALA A 122 5.38 -0.71 -22.45
CA ALA A 122 4.80 0.60 -22.72
C ALA A 122 3.44 0.35 -23.36
N HIS A 123 2.42 1.03 -22.86
CA HIS A 123 1.08 0.93 -23.42
C HIS A 123 0.59 2.30 -23.84
N GLU A 124 -0.19 2.28 -24.90
CA GLU A 124 -1.01 3.40 -25.30
C GLU A 124 -2.27 3.38 -24.43
N HIS A 125 -2.52 4.49 -23.73
CA HIS A 125 -3.64 4.65 -22.82
C HIS A 125 -4.61 5.68 -23.37
N GLU A 126 -5.88 5.28 -23.46
CA GLU A 126 -7.01 6.17 -23.72
C GLU A 126 -7.83 6.30 -22.43
N HIS A 127 -7.78 7.48 -21.82
CA HIS A 127 -8.64 7.86 -20.70
C HIS A 127 -9.93 8.40 -21.28
N GLN A 128 -11.06 7.75 -20.98
CA GLN A 128 -12.38 8.30 -21.28
C GLN A 128 -12.73 9.40 -20.29
N ALA A 129 -13.65 10.30 -20.67
CA ALA A 129 -14.12 11.34 -19.78
C ALA A 129 -14.65 10.73 -18.46
N LEU A 130 -14.16 11.22 -17.33
CA LEU A 130 -14.46 10.67 -16.01
C LEU A 130 -14.74 11.79 -15.02
N ASP A 131 -15.88 11.69 -14.34
CA ASP A 131 -16.18 12.48 -13.14
C ASP A 131 -15.68 11.71 -11.92
N HIS A 132 -14.72 12.26 -11.19
CA HIS A 132 -14.23 11.66 -9.94
C HIS A 132 -13.84 12.71 -8.91
N GLU A 133 -13.54 12.28 -7.70
CA GLU A 133 -13.03 13.12 -6.62
C GLU A 133 -11.68 12.58 -6.15
N HIS A 134 -10.64 13.41 -6.25
CA HIS A 134 -9.35 13.15 -5.64
C HIS A 134 -8.65 14.46 -5.27
N ALA A 135 -7.64 14.33 -4.41
CA ALA A 135 -6.83 15.44 -3.93
C ALA A 135 -5.85 15.90 -5.02
N HIS A 136 -5.91 17.18 -5.40
CA HIS A 136 -5.08 17.74 -6.46
C HIS A 136 -4.67 19.19 -6.18
N ARG A 137 -3.80 19.72 -7.05
CA ARG A 137 -3.38 21.13 -7.09
C ARG A 137 -3.56 21.65 -8.51
N HIS A 138 -3.51 22.96 -8.71
CA HIS A 138 -3.68 23.55 -10.04
C HIS A 138 -2.34 23.83 -10.75
N ASP A 139 -1.21 23.45 -10.14
CA ASP A 139 0.15 23.54 -10.71
C ASP A 139 0.66 22.20 -11.26
N ASP A 140 -0.20 21.19 -11.35
CA ASP A 140 0.15 19.84 -11.84
C ASP A 140 -0.10 19.62 -13.34
N GLY A 141 -0.52 20.67 -14.06
CA GLY A 141 -0.64 20.68 -15.51
C GLY A 141 -1.80 19.86 -16.09
N HIS A 142 -2.74 19.38 -15.26
CA HIS A 142 -3.92 18.63 -15.75
C HIS A 142 -5.24 18.97 -15.03
N HIS A 143 -5.21 19.70 -13.92
CA HIS A 143 -6.42 20.25 -13.31
C HIS A 143 -6.62 21.71 -13.70
N GLU A 144 -7.39 21.94 -14.75
CA GLU A 144 -7.62 23.26 -15.35
C GLU A 144 -8.94 23.94 -14.92
N HIS A 145 -9.64 23.40 -13.91
CA HIS A 145 -10.88 24.01 -13.41
C HIS A 145 -10.60 25.14 -12.41
N GLY A 146 -11.47 26.16 -12.37
CA GLY A 146 -11.32 27.32 -11.48
C GLY A 146 -12.14 27.24 -10.19
N HIS A 147 -11.70 27.96 -9.16
CA HIS A 147 -12.46 28.21 -7.92
C HIS A 147 -12.52 29.70 -7.62
N GLU A 148 -13.59 30.13 -6.94
CA GLU A 148 -13.70 31.44 -6.33
C GLU A 148 -14.10 31.28 -4.85
N PRO A 149 -13.19 31.55 -3.88
CA PRO A 149 -11.79 31.91 -4.04
C PRO A 149 -10.90 30.72 -4.43
N MET A 150 -9.77 30.99 -5.09
CA MET A 150 -8.78 29.94 -5.39
C MET A 150 -8.16 29.37 -4.11
N PRO A 151 -8.22 28.04 -3.90
CA PRO A 151 -7.62 27.40 -2.73
C PRO A 151 -6.09 27.48 -2.80
N GLN A 152 -5.46 27.75 -1.66
CA GLN A 152 -4.01 27.68 -1.52
C GLN A 152 -3.59 26.24 -1.19
N GLY A 153 -2.93 25.56 -2.13
CA GLY A 153 -2.39 24.21 -1.93
C GLY A 153 -3.31 23.08 -2.40
N VAL A 154 -3.17 21.91 -1.77
CA VAL A 154 -3.89 20.68 -2.16
C VAL A 154 -5.34 20.72 -1.65
N HIS A 155 -6.29 20.35 -2.49
CA HIS A 155 -7.70 20.23 -2.11
C HIS A 155 -8.37 19.07 -2.85
N SER A 156 -9.54 18.63 -2.38
CA SER A 156 -10.30 17.50 -2.95
C SER A 156 -11.76 17.91 -3.13
N HIS A 157 -12.30 17.61 -4.29
CA HIS A 157 -13.72 17.73 -4.61
C HIS A 157 -13.97 17.01 -5.94
N ARG A 158 -15.24 16.77 -6.24
CA ARG A 158 -15.67 16.15 -7.49
C ARG A 158 -15.46 17.09 -8.67
N HIS A 159 -14.69 16.64 -9.66
CA HIS A 159 -14.36 17.39 -10.87
C HIS A 159 -14.32 16.47 -12.10
N HIS A 160 -14.37 17.08 -13.28
CA HIS A 160 -14.44 16.41 -14.57
C HIS A 160 -13.08 16.42 -15.27
N HIS A 161 -12.66 15.29 -15.85
CA HIS A 161 -11.57 15.24 -16.83
C HIS A 161 -12.10 14.92 -18.22
N GLU A 162 -11.63 15.68 -19.20
CA GLU A 162 -11.84 15.41 -20.62
C GLU A 162 -11.04 14.17 -21.07
N PRO A 163 -11.44 13.52 -22.19
CA PRO A 163 -10.70 12.37 -22.71
C PRO A 163 -9.25 12.73 -23.04
N GLN A 164 -8.30 11.88 -22.62
CA GLN A 164 -6.88 12.08 -22.87
C GLN A 164 -6.25 10.82 -23.45
N HIS A 165 -5.43 11.00 -24.49
CA HIS A 165 -4.64 9.94 -25.08
C HIS A 165 -3.16 10.18 -24.82
N HIS A 166 -2.48 9.25 -24.16
CA HIS A 166 -1.05 9.35 -23.92
C HIS A 166 -0.37 7.99 -23.93
N ILE A 167 0.95 8.00 -24.17
CA ILE A 167 1.81 6.81 -24.11
C ILE A 167 2.81 7.04 -22.98
N HIS A 168 2.85 6.13 -22.01
CA HIS A 168 3.90 6.11 -21.02
C HIS A 168 4.30 4.66 -20.70
N PRO A 169 5.53 4.45 -20.17
CA PRO A 169 5.92 3.15 -19.62
C PRO A 169 4.89 2.68 -18.58
N HIS A 170 4.62 1.38 -18.52
CA HIS A 170 3.72 0.76 -17.56
C HIS A 170 4.28 0.93 -16.14
N VAL A 171 3.83 1.97 -15.46
CA VAL A 171 3.99 2.15 -14.02
C VAL A 171 2.66 1.78 -13.36
N PRO A 172 2.66 1.09 -12.20
CA PRO A 172 1.44 0.88 -11.44
C PRO A 172 0.82 2.23 -11.10
N ASP A 173 -0.26 2.57 -11.79
CA ASP A 173 -0.98 3.82 -11.61
C ASP A 173 -2.44 3.48 -11.27
N ALA A 174 -2.92 4.15 -10.20
CA ALA A 174 -4.25 4.02 -9.66
C ALA A 174 -5.35 4.44 -10.64
N HIS A 175 -5.00 5.21 -11.69
CA HIS A 175 -5.91 5.68 -12.73
C HIS A 175 -6.09 4.69 -13.89
N HIS A 176 -5.34 3.58 -13.94
CA HIS A 176 -5.43 2.60 -15.02
C HIS A 176 -6.33 1.41 -14.66
N GLY A 177 -7.58 1.46 -15.10
CA GLY A 177 -8.48 0.31 -15.09
C GLY A 177 -8.31 -0.54 -16.35
N HIS A 178 -7.55 -1.63 -16.29
CA HIS A 178 -7.50 -2.58 -17.40
C HIS A 178 -8.85 -3.33 -17.54
N ARG A 179 -9.52 -3.18 -18.69
CA ARG A 179 -10.56 -4.12 -19.12
C ARG A 179 -9.85 -5.36 -19.66
N HIS A 180 -9.87 -6.44 -18.89
CA HIS A 180 -9.60 -7.79 -19.39
C HIS A 180 -10.88 -8.42 -19.91
#